data_AF-A0A957BZN6-F1
#
_entry.id   AF-A0A957BZN6-F1
#
_cell.length_a   1.000
_cell.length_b   1.000
_cell.length_c   1.000
_cell.angle_alpha   90.00
_cell.angle_beta   90.00
_cell.angle_gamma   90.00
#
_symmetry.space_group_name_H-M   'P 1'
#
loop_
_entity.id
_entity.type
_entity.pdbx_description
1 polymer ?
#
loop_
_entity_poly.entity_id
_entity_poly.type
_entity_poly.pdbx_seq_one_letter_code
_entity_poly.pdbx_strand_id
1 'polypeptide(L)'
;MTKREKRLQKIRQNPRNVRYDDLITVLEDFGFTIHHGKGSHIGLRLETEEQTIKFTIVKPHETKFVKSVYVKMALKEIDRVIEASESEEEDGSDE
;
A
#
# COMPACT_ATOMS: atom_id res chain seq x y z
N MET A 1 18.00 -3.50 -0.58
CA MET A 1 16.69 -4.02 -1.03
C MET A 1 16.28 -5.25 -0.26
N THR A 2 15.50 -5.02 0.79
CA THR A 2 14.75 -6.05 1.49
C THR A 2 13.73 -6.73 0.56
N LYS A 3 13.19 -7.88 0.98
CA LYS A 3 12.19 -8.62 0.18
C LYS A 3 10.94 -7.77 -0.10
N ARG A 4 10.53 -6.94 0.86
CA ARG A 4 9.39 -6.01 0.75
C ARG A 4 9.62 -4.90 -0.30
N GLU A 5 10.78 -4.24 -0.27
CA GLU A 5 11.13 -3.20 -1.26
C GLU A 5 11.16 -3.75 -2.70
N LYS A 6 11.70 -4.98 -2.89
CA LYS A 6 11.72 -5.62 -4.21
C LYS A 6 10.31 -5.89 -4.74
N ARG A 7 9.36 -6.25 -3.89
CA ARG A 7 7.95 -6.45 -4.30
C ARG A 7 7.31 -5.12 -4.66
N LEU A 8 7.52 -4.08 -3.85
CA LEU A 8 7.02 -2.73 -4.12
C LEU A 8 7.52 -2.21 -5.47
N GLN A 9 8.83 -2.33 -5.73
CA GLN A 9 9.41 -1.90 -7.00
C GLN A 9 8.82 -2.64 -8.21
N LYS A 10 8.57 -3.95 -8.10
CA LYS A 10 7.92 -4.71 -9.19
C LYS A 10 6.52 -4.19 -9.49
N ILE A 11 5.74 -3.87 -8.45
CA ILE A 11 4.39 -3.30 -8.59
C ILE A 11 4.46 -1.89 -9.20
N ARG A 12 5.43 -1.07 -8.79
CA ARG A 12 5.67 0.27 -9.36
C ARG A 12 6.06 0.21 -10.84
N GLN A 13 6.90 -0.73 -11.24
CA GLN A 13 7.32 -0.90 -12.63
C GLN A 13 6.19 -1.41 -13.52
N ASN A 14 5.28 -2.24 -12.99
CA ASN A 14 4.17 -2.78 -13.76
C ASN A 14 2.82 -2.70 -13.02
N PRO A 15 2.26 -1.48 -12.84
CA PRO A 15 1.04 -1.28 -12.04
C PRO A 15 -0.24 -1.76 -12.74
N ARG A 16 -0.15 -2.20 -14.01
CA ARG A 16 -1.28 -2.73 -14.78
C ARG A 16 -1.46 -4.24 -14.63
N ASN A 17 -0.41 -4.95 -14.22
CA ASN A 17 -0.40 -6.41 -14.16
C ASN A 17 -0.10 -6.90 -12.74
N VAL A 18 -0.84 -6.38 -11.77
CA VAL A 18 -0.64 -6.67 -10.35
C VAL A 18 -1.75 -7.57 -9.87
N ARG A 19 -1.39 -8.72 -9.32
CA ARG A 19 -2.38 -9.64 -8.73
C ARG A 19 -2.90 -9.04 -7.43
N TYR A 20 -4.16 -9.34 -7.12
CA TYR A 20 -4.76 -8.92 -5.86
C TYR A 20 -3.93 -9.38 -4.66
N ASP A 21 -3.56 -10.66 -4.64
CA ASP A 21 -2.75 -11.27 -3.58
C ASP A 21 -1.38 -10.59 -3.37
N ASP A 22 -0.70 -10.22 -4.46
CA ASP A 22 0.57 -9.49 -4.41
C ASP A 22 0.40 -8.08 -3.82
N LEU A 23 -0.67 -7.37 -4.23
CA LEU A 23 -0.96 -6.03 -3.72
C LEU A 23 -1.28 -6.06 -2.21
N ILE A 24 -2.10 -7.02 -1.80
CA ILE A 24 -2.48 -7.27 -0.40
C ILE A 24 -1.24 -7.58 0.44
N THR A 25 -0.42 -8.53 -0.01
CA THR A 25 0.82 -8.90 0.69
C THR A 25 1.74 -7.71 0.88
N VAL A 26 1.90 -6.87 -0.15
CA VAL A 26 2.73 -5.66 -0.04
C VAL A 26 2.13 -4.68 0.96
N LEU A 27 0.82 -4.44 0.91
CA LEU A 27 0.15 -3.56 1.88
C LEU A 27 0.33 -4.05 3.33
N GLU A 28 0.17 -5.35 3.59
CA GLU A 28 0.40 -5.94 4.90
C GLU A 28 1.88 -5.81 5.36
N ASP A 29 2.85 -5.97 4.45
CA ASP A 29 4.29 -5.75 4.70
C ASP A 29 4.59 -4.31 5.16
N PHE A 30 3.76 -3.33 4.76
CA PHE A 30 3.84 -1.92 5.18
C PHE A 30 2.92 -1.58 6.37
N GLY A 31 2.31 -2.58 7.01
CA GLY A 31 1.48 -2.41 8.22
C GLY A 31 0.01 -2.11 7.94
N PHE A 32 -0.45 -2.11 6.69
CA PHE A 32 -1.87 -1.91 6.40
C PHE A 32 -2.69 -3.12 6.84
N THR A 33 -3.78 -2.86 7.54
CA THR A 33 -4.79 -3.84 7.92
C THR A 33 -5.88 -3.94 6.85
N ILE A 34 -6.22 -5.17 6.49
CA ILE A 34 -7.16 -5.46 5.40
C ILE A 34 -8.48 -5.98 5.97
N HIS A 35 -9.54 -5.20 5.77
CA HIS A 35 -10.89 -5.54 6.16
C HIS A 35 -11.68 -6.05 4.96
N HIS A 36 -11.93 -7.36 4.96
CA HIS A 36 -12.77 -8.01 3.97
C HIS A 36 -14.24 -7.79 4.34
N GLY A 37 -14.97 -7.03 3.51
CA GLY A 37 -16.42 -6.88 3.64
C GLY A 37 -17.18 -8.07 3.05
N LYS A 38 -18.52 -8.03 3.17
CA LYS A 38 -19.42 -9.01 2.52
C LYS A 38 -19.45 -8.93 0.99
N GLY A 39 -18.84 -7.90 0.39
CA GLY A 39 -18.87 -7.67 -1.06
C GLY A 39 -17.48 -7.59 -1.66
N SER A 40 -17.42 -7.16 -2.93
CA SER A 40 -16.17 -6.93 -3.64
C SER A 40 -15.38 -5.75 -3.06
N HIS A 41 -15.95 -4.95 -2.17
CA HIS A 41 -15.29 -3.83 -1.52
C HIS A 41 -14.47 -4.31 -0.34
N ILE A 42 -13.18 -4.06 -0.40
CA ILE A 42 -12.20 -4.38 0.64
C ILE A 42 -11.71 -3.07 1.23
N GLY A 43 -11.94 -2.90 2.53
CA GLY A 43 -11.44 -1.76 3.27
C GLY A 43 -9.98 -1.98 3.62
N LEU A 44 -9.17 -0.94 3.44
CA LEU A 44 -7.78 -0.91 3.85
C LEU A 44 -7.65 0.21 4.87
N ARG A 45 -7.01 -0.09 6.00
CA ARG A 45 -6.76 0.86 7.08
C ARG A 45 -5.34 0.73 7.54
N LEU A 46 -4.65 1.85 7.67
CA LEU A 46 -3.41 1.97 8.39
C LEU A 46 -3.57 3.06 9.43
N GLU A 47 -3.15 2.77 10.64
CA GLU A 47 -3.14 3.71 11.75
C GLU A 47 -1.70 3.80 12.23
N THR A 48 -1.06 4.93 11.93
CA THR A 48 0.26 5.29 12.48
C THR A 48 0.09 6.45 13.45
N GLU A 49 1.12 6.77 14.23
CA GLU A 49 1.09 7.86 15.20
C GLU A 49 0.87 9.22 14.54
N GLU A 50 1.37 9.40 13.31
CA GLU A 50 1.24 10.65 12.56
C GLU A 50 -0.04 10.72 11.70
N GLN A 51 -0.51 9.59 11.17
CA GLN A 51 -1.63 9.61 10.22
C GLN A 51 -2.50 8.35 10.22
N THR A 52 -3.79 8.56 9.95
CA THR A 52 -4.74 7.48 9.70
C THR A 52 -5.10 7.45 8.21
N ILE A 53 -4.61 6.43 7.52
CA ILE A 53 -4.93 6.20 6.11
C ILE A 53 -6.09 5.20 6.03
N LYS A 54 -7.14 5.57 5.29
CA LYS A 54 -8.24 4.65 4.98
C LYS A 54 -8.65 4.79 3.52
N PHE A 55 -8.73 3.67 2.82
CA PHE A 55 -9.26 3.64 1.47
C PHE A 55 -9.92 2.29 1.18
N THR A 56 -10.66 2.21 0.09
CA THR A 56 -11.34 0.98 -0.31
C THR A 56 -10.90 0.60 -1.69
N ILE A 57 -10.55 -0.67 -1.88
CA ILE A 57 -10.26 -1.25 -3.18
C ILE A 57 -11.34 -2.26 -3.54
N VAL A 58 -11.50 -2.51 -4.84
CA VAL A 58 -12.43 -3.53 -5.32
C VAL A 58 -11.65 -4.80 -5.64
N LYS A 59 -11.97 -5.87 -4.92
CA LYS A 59 -11.52 -7.22 -5.21
C LYS A 59 -12.05 -7.64 -6.59
N PRO A 60 -11.18 -8.04 -7.52
CA PRO A 60 -11.63 -8.53 -8.81
C PRO A 60 -12.34 -9.88 -8.65
N HIS A 61 -13.50 -10.03 -9.29
CA HIS A 61 -14.31 -11.25 -9.24
C HIS A 61 -13.92 -12.26 -10.31
N GLU A 62 -13.75 -11.81 -11.55
CA GLU A 62 -13.46 -12.67 -12.71
C GLU A 62 -11.96 -12.77 -13.01
N THR A 63 -11.20 -11.74 -12.64
CA THR A 63 -9.77 -11.64 -12.95
C THR A 63 -8.93 -11.77 -11.68
N LYS A 64 -7.67 -12.21 -11.84
CA LYS A 64 -6.70 -12.23 -10.73
C LYS A 64 -6.04 -10.87 -10.50
N PHE A 65 -6.26 -9.92 -11.42
CA PHE A 65 -5.53 -8.66 -11.51
C PHE A 65 -6.39 -7.49 -11.04
N VAL A 66 -5.80 -6.63 -10.22
CA VAL A 66 -6.47 -5.43 -9.70
C VAL A 66 -6.42 -4.34 -10.77
N LYS A 67 -7.49 -3.52 -10.84
CA LYS A 67 -7.46 -2.33 -11.71
C LYS A 67 -6.29 -1.43 -11.32
N SER A 68 -5.52 -1.00 -12.31
CA SER A 68 -4.32 -0.17 -12.12
C SER A 68 -4.58 1.13 -11.35
N VAL A 69 -5.81 1.64 -11.39
CA VAL A 69 -6.22 2.81 -10.60
C VAL A 69 -6.05 2.55 -9.10
N TYR A 70 -6.55 1.41 -8.59
CA TYR A 70 -6.41 1.05 -7.18
C TYR A 70 -4.96 0.76 -6.80
N VAL A 71 -4.21 0.13 -7.71
CA VAL A 71 -2.77 -0.11 -7.50
C VAL A 71 -2.03 1.22 -7.31
N LYS A 72 -2.26 2.19 -8.20
CA LYS A 72 -1.62 3.52 -8.10
C LYS A 72 -2.02 4.26 -6.82
N MET A 73 -3.28 4.16 -6.41
CA MET A 73 -3.73 4.73 -5.13
C MET A 73 -3.01 4.09 -3.95
N ALA A 74 -2.95 2.76 -3.90
CA ALA A 74 -2.25 2.03 -2.85
C ALA A 74 -0.76 2.39 -2.78
N LEU A 75 -0.09 2.47 -3.94
CA LEU A 75 1.31 2.89 -4.02
C LEU A 75 1.51 4.30 -3.46
N LYS A 76 0.63 5.25 -3.79
CA LYS A 76 0.71 6.62 -3.28
C LYS A 76 0.58 6.69 -1.76
N GLU A 77 -0.32 5.89 -1.18
CA GLU A 77 -0.44 5.84 0.29
C GLU A 77 0.77 5.15 0.93
N ILE A 78 1.37 4.14 0.29
CA ILE A 78 2.63 3.54 0.76
C ILE A 78 3.77 4.56 0.72
N ASP A 79 3.90 5.34 -0.36
CA ASP A 79 4.89 6.42 -0.45
C ASP A 79 4.75 7.39 0.72
N ARG A 80 3.53 7.83 1.04
CA ARG A 80 3.28 8.71 2.20
C ARG A 80 3.73 8.11 3.53
N VAL A 81 3.57 6.79 3.71
CA VAL A 81 4.00 6.11 4.93
C VAL A 81 5.51 6.05 5.02
N ILE A 82 6.18 5.80 3.89
CA ILE A 82 7.64 5.79 3.80
C ILE A 82 8.17 7.20 4.08
N GLU A 83 7.63 8.23 3.41
CA GLU A 83 8.01 9.62 3.62
C GLU A 83 7.81 10.06 5.07
N ALA A 84 6.68 9.71 5.70
CA ALA A 84 6.42 10.01 7.11
C ALA A 84 7.46 9.33 8.02
N SER A 85 7.76 8.05 7.79
CA SER A 85 8.79 7.33 8.57
C SER A 85 10.22 7.84 8.38
N GLU A 86 10.53 8.50 7.26
CA GLU A 86 11.84 9.11 6.99
C GLU A 86 11.93 10.54 7.56
N SER A 87 10.80 11.22 7.77
CA SER A 87 10.75 12.59 8.28
C SER A 87 11.16 12.73 9.75
N GLU A 88 11.18 11.63 10.51
CA GLU A 88 11.67 11.61 11.90
C GLU A 88 13.21 11.70 12.00
N GLU A 89 13.95 11.63 10.89
CA GLU A 89 15.43 11.75 10.89
C GLU A 89 15.96 13.17 10.57
N GLU A 90 15.09 14.19 10.38
CA GLU A 90 15.53 15.55 9.97
C GLU A 90 15.14 16.71 10.93
N ASP A 91 15.04 16.48 12.24
CA ASP A 91 15.00 17.57 13.26
C ASP A 91 16.05 17.40 14.36
N GLY A 92 17.29 17.06 13.96
CA GLY A 92 18.37 16.86 14.91
C GLY A 92 19.75 17.11 14.33
N SER A 93 20.02 18.33 13.82
CA SER A 93 21.33 18.98 13.57
C SER A 93 21.04 20.29 12.81
N ASP A 94 21.53 21.49 13.11
CA ASP A 94 22.74 21.93 13.79
C ASP A 94 22.61 23.45 14.10
N GLU A 95 23.01 23.83 15.33
CA GLU A 95 23.52 25.13 15.84
C GLU A 95 22.74 26.46 15.73
#